data_AF-A0A183J8N5-F1
#
_entry.id   AF-A0A183J8N5-F1
#
_cell.length_a   1.000
_cell.length_b   1.000
_cell.length_c   1.000
_cell.angle_alpha   90.00
_cell.angle_beta   90.00
_cell.angle_gamma   90.00
#
_symmetry.space_group_name_H-M   'P 1'
#
loop_
_entity.id
_entity.type
_entity.pdbx_description
1 polymer ?
#
loop_
_entity_poly.entity_id
_entity_poly.type
_entity_poly.pdbx_seq_one_letter_code
_entity_poly.pdbx_strand_id
1 'polypeptide(L)'
;MKIHNDLEKDITEKSFRRFLCDSPLVSGDLANDEESSIYGSFHHQYWLNGRIIAVGVVDILPTGLSSKYFYYDPLYSKLCLGIYGALREIALIRQLAETNQNLRYYYMGYYIHSCQKMRYKVSL
;
A
#
# COMPACT_ATOMS: atom_id res chain seq x y z
N MET A 1 5.10 -19.68 0.65
CA MET A 1 4.93 -20.39 1.94
C MET A 1 5.87 -19.97 3.08
N LYS A 2 7.02 -19.30 2.83
CA LYS A 2 8.12 -19.16 3.83
C LYS A 2 7.96 -18.08 4.91
N ILE A 3 7.04 -17.12 4.77
CA ILE A 3 6.92 -15.96 5.68
C ILE A 3 5.65 -16.03 6.54
N HIS A 4 4.52 -16.46 5.97
CA HIS A 4 3.23 -16.49 6.66
C HIS A 4 2.76 -17.90 7.06
N ASN A 5 3.48 -18.96 6.66
CA ASN A 5 3.11 -20.37 6.85
C ASN A 5 1.72 -20.74 6.29
N ASP A 6 1.24 -20.01 5.28
CA ASP A 6 -0.02 -20.32 4.59
C ASP A 6 0.07 -21.67 3.89
N LEU A 7 -0.96 -22.52 3.97
CA LEU A 7 -0.99 -23.78 3.24
C LEU A 7 -1.15 -23.50 1.74
N GLU A 8 -0.56 -24.32 0.86
CA GLU A 8 -0.65 -24.10 -0.59
C GLU A 8 -2.10 -24.01 -1.08
N LYS A 9 -3.00 -24.81 -0.49
CA LYS A 9 -4.44 -24.78 -0.78
C LYS A 9 -5.12 -23.44 -0.48
N ASP A 10 -4.53 -22.64 0.41
CA ASP A 10 -5.06 -21.32 0.81
C ASP A 10 -4.52 -20.20 -0.08
N ILE A 11 -3.52 -20.48 -0.93
CA ILE A 11 -2.94 -19.53 -1.89
C ILE A 11 -3.70 -19.65 -3.21
N THR A 12 -4.89 -19.05 -3.25
CA THR A 12 -5.76 -19.05 -4.43
C THR A 12 -5.87 -17.66 -5.05
N GLU A 13 -6.20 -17.58 -6.34
CA GLU A 13 -6.52 -16.29 -6.97
C GLU A 13 -7.67 -15.58 -6.24
N LYS A 14 -8.68 -16.34 -5.78
CA LYS A 14 -9.81 -15.79 -5.04
C LYS A 14 -9.37 -15.12 -3.73
N SER A 15 -8.49 -15.75 -2.96
CA SER A 15 -7.95 -15.16 -1.73
C SER A 15 -7.06 -13.96 -2.02
N PHE A 16 -6.27 -14.01 -3.11
CA PHE A 16 -5.45 -12.89 -3.56
C PHE A 16 -6.31 -11.67 -3.91
N ARG A 17 -7.33 -11.86 -4.78
CA ARG A 17 -8.27 -10.80 -5.16
C ARG A 17 -8.95 -10.19 -3.96
N ARG A 18 -9.56 -11.03 -3.11
CA ARG A 18 -10.26 -10.58 -1.91
C ARG A 18 -9.37 -9.72 -0.98
N PHE A 19 -8.09 -10.04 -0.87
CA PHE A 19 -7.18 -9.36 0.06
C PHE A 19 -6.55 -8.11 -0.55
N LEU A 20 -6.09 -8.19 -1.80
CA LEU A 20 -5.21 -7.18 -2.43
C LEU A 20 -5.85 -6.42 -3.59
N CYS A 21 -6.92 -6.93 -4.22
CA CYS A 21 -7.53 -6.31 -5.39
C CYS A 21 -8.89 -5.71 -5.08
N ASP A 22 -9.75 -6.48 -4.42
CA ASP A 22 -11.12 -6.09 -4.13
C ASP A 22 -11.11 -5.02 -3.05
N SER A 23 -11.79 -3.91 -3.32
CA SER A 23 -11.93 -2.79 -2.39
C SER A 23 -13.39 -2.37 -2.30
N PRO A 24 -13.90 -2.07 -1.10
CA PRO A 24 -15.21 -1.45 -0.94
C PRO A 24 -15.20 0.04 -1.30
N LEU A 25 -14.02 0.63 -1.53
CA LEU A 25 -13.91 2.03 -1.95
C LEU A 25 -14.33 2.14 -3.42
N VAL A 26 -15.46 2.80 -3.66
CA VAL A 26 -15.96 3.09 -4.99
C VAL A 26 -15.36 4.42 -5.44
N SER A 27 -14.49 4.37 -6.45
CA SER A 27 -14.01 5.54 -7.16
C SER A 27 -15.15 6.09 -8.03
N GLY A 28 -16.02 6.97 -7.49
CA GLY A 28 -16.98 7.68 -8.34
C GLY A 28 -18.28 8.21 -7.74
N ASP A 29 -18.67 7.90 -6.50
CA ASP A 29 -20.01 8.30 -6.00
C ASP A 29 -20.00 9.51 -5.05
N LEU A 30 -18.83 10.10 -4.77
CA LEU A 30 -18.72 11.34 -3.99
C LEU A 30 -18.79 12.56 -4.93
N ALA A 31 -19.99 12.79 -5.47
CA ALA A 31 -20.37 13.97 -6.26
C ALA A 31 -19.72 14.12 -7.64
N ASN A 32 -20.43 14.81 -8.53
CA ASN A 32 -20.06 15.10 -9.93
C ASN A 32 -18.85 16.05 -10.08
N ASP A 33 -17.88 16.00 -9.16
CA ASP A 33 -16.68 16.84 -9.17
C ASP A 33 -15.47 16.07 -9.71
N GLU A 34 -14.73 16.69 -10.63
CA GLU A 34 -13.44 16.19 -11.15
C GLU A 34 -12.43 15.90 -10.02
N GLU A 35 -12.64 16.54 -8.86
CA GLU A 35 -11.87 16.37 -7.62
C GLU A 35 -12.07 14.99 -6.95
N SER A 36 -13.21 14.31 -7.21
CA SER A 36 -13.49 12.98 -6.65
C SER A 36 -12.72 11.85 -7.35
N SER A 37 -12.02 12.13 -8.45
CA SER A 37 -11.33 11.11 -9.25
C SER A 37 -10.06 10.55 -8.61
N ILE A 38 -9.47 11.27 -7.63
CA ILE A 38 -8.20 10.86 -7.00
C ILE A 38 -8.39 9.88 -5.85
N TYR A 39 -9.63 9.65 -5.39
CA TYR A 39 -9.91 8.77 -4.26
C TYR A 39 -10.17 7.32 -4.70
N GLY A 40 -9.71 6.38 -3.89
CA GLY A 40 -9.90 4.95 -4.13
C GLY A 40 -8.69 4.11 -3.73
N SER A 41 -8.69 2.86 -4.20
CA SER A 41 -7.63 1.89 -3.95
C SER A 41 -6.75 1.71 -5.18
N PHE A 42 -5.43 1.75 -4.98
CA PHE A 42 -4.45 1.70 -6.05
C PHE A 42 -3.32 0.72 -5.74
N HIS A 43 -2.64 0.29 -6.80
CA HIS A 43 -1.38 -0.45 -6.71
C HIS A 43 -0.22 0.42 -7.18
N HIS A 44 0.67 0.77 -6.26
CA HIS A 44 1.96 1.37 -6.57
C HIS A 44 2.94 0.30 -7.00
N GLN A 45 3.26 0.26 -8.29
CA GLN A 45 4.16 -0.73 -8.87
C GLN A 45 5.58 -0.18 -8.97
N TYR A 46 6.54 -0.96 -8.50
CA TYR A 46 7.96 -0.62 -8.56
C TYR A 46 8.63 -1.48 -9.62
N TRP A 47 9.09 -0.84 -10.68
CA TRP A 47 9.66 -1.50 -11.85
C TRP A 47 11.18 -1.35 -11.88
N LEU A 48 11.88 -2.44 -12.18
CA LEU A 48 13.31 -2.45 -12.43
C LEU A 48 13.59 -3.36 -13.63
N ASN A 49 14.23 -2.80 -14.67
CA ASN A 49 14.57 -3.52 -15.90
C ASN A 49 13.39 -4.29 -16.51
N GLY A 50 12.20 -3.65 -16.56
CA GLY A 50 11.00 -4.24 -17.13
C GLY A 50 10.32 -5.32 -16.26
N ARG A 51 10.73 -5.48 -15.00
CA ARG A 51 10.10 -6.40 -14.04
C ARG A 51 9.54 -5.64 -12.84
N ILE A 52 8.35 -6.04 -12.38
CA ILE A 52 7.81 -5.56 -11.10
C ILE A 52 8.58 -6.25 -9.97
N ILE A 53 9.23 -5.45 -9.13
CA ILE A 53 10.01 -5.94 -7.99
C ILE A 53 9.33 -5.69 -6.65
N ALA A 54 8.35 -4.78 -6.60
CA ALA A 54 7.50 -4.56 -5.44
C ALA A 54 6.15 -3.97 -5.83
N VAL A 55 5.17 -4.15 -4.95
CA VAL A 55 3.84 -3.55 -5.05
C VAL A 55 3.42 -3.04 -3.66
N GLY A 56 3.03 -1.76 -3.62
CA GLY A 56 2.29 -1.17 -2.50
C GLY A 56 0.80 -1.13 -2.83
N VAL A 57 -0.04 -1.57 -1.90
CA VAL A 57 -1.49 -1.42 -1.96
C VAL A 57 -1.87 -0.24 -1.07
N VAL A 58 -2.40 0.80 -1.69
CA VAL A 58 -2.65 2.09 -1.04
C VAL A 58 -4.09 2.55 -1.26
N ASP A 59 -4.67 3.15 -0.24
CA ASP A 59 -5.97 3.82 -0.35
C ASP A 59 -5.76 5.33 -0.23
N ILE A 60 -6.23 6.09 -1.22
CA ILE A 60 -6.29 7.55 -1.15
C ILE A 60 -7.69 7.92 -0.67
N LEU A 61 -7.75 8.55 0.50
CA LEU A 61 -8.96 8.92 1.22
C LEU A 61 -9.04 10.45 1.33
N PRO A 62 -10.21 11.05 1.62
CA PRO A 62 -10.38 12.50 1.65
C PRO A 62 -9.38 13.27 2.52
N THR A 63 -8.84 12.65 3.57
CA THR A 63 -7.92 13.29 4.51
C THR A 63 -6.47 12.81 4.39
N GLY A 64 -6.19 11.77 3.61
CA GLY A 64 -4.87 11.16 3.63
C GLY A 64 -4.71 9.87 2.83
N LEU A 65 -3.51 9.31 2.89
CA LEU A 65 -3.15 8.05 2.26
C LEU A 65 -2.98 6.96 3.32
N SER A 66 -3.61 5.80 3.09
CA SER A 66 -3.46 4.59 3.91
C SER A 66 -2.63 3.55 3.17
N SER A 67 -1.49 3.16 3.76
CA SER A 67 -0.62 2.08 3.28
C SER A 67 -1.14 0.75 3.82
N LYS A 68 -1.95 0.05 3.01
CA LYS A 68 -2.67 -1.16 3.41
C LYS A 68 -1.76 -2.38 3.46
N TYR A 69 -0.96 -2.57 2.42
CA TYR A 69 -0.09 -3.73 2.29
C TYR A 69 1.09 -3.44 1.38
N PHE A 70 2.25 -4.04 1.65
CA PHE A 70 3.43 -3.91 0.80
C PHE A 70 4.12 -5.26 0.70
N TYR A 71 4.39 -5.70 -0.53
CA TYR A 71 5.12 -6.93 -0.80
C TYR A 71 6.11 -6.73 -1.93
N TYR A 72 7.19 -7.49 -1.90
CA TYR A 72 8.29 -7.36 -2.83
C TYR A 72 8.96 -8.71 -3.07
N ASP A 73 9.66 -8.81 -4.19
CA ASP A 73 10.45 -9.98 -4.53
C ASP A 73 11.66 -10.08 -3.56
N PRO A 74 11.79 -11.16 -2.77
CA PRO A 74 12.87 -11.35 -1.80
C PRO A 74 14.29 -11.22 -2.37
N LEU A 75 14.48 -11.44 -3.67
CA LEU A 75 15.76 -11.24 -4.35
C LEU A 75 16.28 -9.80 -4.21
N TYR A 76 15.38 -8.84 -4.01
CA TYR A 76 15.68 -7.41 -3.87
C TYR A 76 15.61 -6.92 -2.43
N SER A 77 15.60 -7.83 -1.44
CA SER A 77 15.56 -7.48 0.00
C SER A 77 16.62 -6.48 0.44
N LYS A 78 17.81 -6.49 -0.19
CA LYS A 78 18.91 -5.54 0.08
C LYS A 78 18.59 -4.09 -0.29
N LEU A 79 17.55 -3.84 -1.09
CA LEU A 79 17.15 -2.50 -1.52
C LEU A 79 16.23 -1.80 -0.52
N CYS A 80 15.89 -2.44 0.61
CA CYS A 80 15.01 -1.88 1.65
C CYS A 80 13.69 -1.33 1.07
N LEU A 81 13.07 -2.07 0.15
CA LEU A 81 11.94 -1.60 -0.66
C LEU A 81 10.74 -1.14 0.17
N GLY A 82 10.53 -1.67 1.38
CA GLY A 82 9.49 -1.18 2.29
C GLY A 82 9.72 0.26 2.77
N ILE A 83 10.97 0.61 3.10
CA ILE A 83 11.34 1.99 3.48
C ILE A 83 11.22 2.91 2.28
N TYR A 84 11.75 2.47 1.13
CA TYR A 84 11.63 3.24 -0.11
C TYR A 84 10.17 3.48 -0.49
N GLY A 85 9.32 2.46 -0.36
CA GLY A 85 7.88 2.57 -0.62
C GLY A 85 7.20 3.58 0.28
N ALA A 86 7.49 3.56 1.59
CA ALA A 86 6.97 4.55 2.53
C ALA A 86 7.41 5.98 2.18
N LEU A 87 8.67 6.18 1.78
CA LEU A 87 9.16 7.49 1.34
C LEU A 87 8.44 7.97 0.07
N ARG A 88 8.14 7.07 -0.87
CA ARG A 88 7.38 7.39 -2.09
C ARG A 88 5.92 7.74 -1.78
N GLU A 89 5.30 7.05 -0.85
CA GLU A 89 3.94 7.36 -0.37
C GLU A 89 3.88 8.73 0.33
N ILE A 90 4.88 9.05 1.17
CA ILE A 90 5.03 10.37 1.79
C ILE A 90 5.22 11.46 0.73
N ALA A 91 6.03 11.21 -0.30
CA ALA A 91 6.21 12.16 -1.40
C ALA A 91 4.91 12.38 -2.17
N LEU A 92 4.15 11.31 -2.46
CA LEU A 92 2.87 11.40 -3.15
C LEU A 92 1.86 12.23 -2.36
N ILE A 93 1.65 11.94 -1.07
CA ILE A 93 0.64 12.67 -0.29
C ILE A 93 0.99 14.15 -0.17
N ARG A 94 2.29 14.50 -0.07
CA ARG A 94 2.74 15.89 -0.09
C ARG A 94 2.42 16.59 -1.41
N GLN A 95 2.63 15.91 -2.54
CA GLN A 95 2.30 16.46 -3.86
C GLN A 95 0.79 16.66 -4.02
N LEU A 96 -0.03 15.68 -3.60
CA LEU A 96 -1.49 15.81 -3.65
C LEU A 96 -2.01 16.91 -2.70
N ALA A 97 -1.32 17.14 -1.57
CA ALA A 97 -1.66 18.20 -0.63
C ALA A 97 -1.49 19.63 -1.20
N GLU A 98 -0.71 19.79 -2.26
CA GLU A 98 -0.52 21.08 -2.94
C GLU A 98 -1.80 21.56 -3.63
N THR A 99 -2.60 20.63 -4.17
CA THR A 99 -3.87 20.93 -4.83
C THR A 99 -5.07 20.68 -3.92
N ASN A 100 -4.99 19.72 -2.99
CA ASN A 100 -6.04 19.44 -2.02
C ASN A 100 -5.49 19.46 -0.59
N GLN A 101 -5.68 20.58 0.08
CA GLN A 101 -5.18 20.81 1.43
C GLN A 101 -5.74 19.85 2.49
N ASN A 102 -6.77 19.05 2.24
CA ASN A 102 -7.27 18.09 3.22
C ASN A 102 -6.40 16.82 3.30
N LEU A 103 -5.64 16.52 2.24
CA LEU A 103 -4.78 15.35 2.11
C LEU A 103 -3.47 15.48 2.91
N ARG A 104 -3.55 15.49 4.24
CA ARG A 104 -2.37 15.75 5.11
C ARG A 104 -1.87 14.55 5.90
N TYR A 105 -2.65 13.47 5.96
CA TYR A 105 -2.32 12.33 6.81
C TYR A 105 -1.73 11.16 6.02
N TYR A 106 -0.76 10.49 6.63
CA TYR A 106 -0.19 9.24 6.12
C TYR A 106 -0.33 8.15 7.19
N TYR A 107 -1.05 7.08 6.85
CA TYR A 107 -1.37 5.99 7.77
C TYR A 107 -0.63 4.71 7.35
N MET A 108 0.37 4.31 8.12
CA MET A 108 1.23 3.13 7.86
C MET A 108 0.68 1.80 8.44
N GLY A 109 -0.58 1.82 8.86
CA GLY A 109 -1.18 0.75 9.65
C GLY A 109 -0.63 0.68 11.08
N TYR A 110 -1.18 -0.26 11.84
CA TYR A 110 -0.84 -0.42 13.25
C TYR A 110 0.61 -0.87 13.46
N TYR A 111 1.10 -0.64 14.68
CA TYR A 111 2.26 -1.33 15.23
C TYR A 111 1.83 -1.95 16.57
N ILE A 112 1.84 -3.28 16.64
CA ILE A 112 1.50 -4.04 17.85
C ILE A 112 2.81 -4.61 18.40
N HIS A 113 3.33 -4.00 19.47
CA HIS A 113 4.64 -4.32 20.04
C HIS A 113 4.79 -5.80 20.45
N SER A 114 3.70 -6.43 20.89
CA SER A 114 3.68 -7.85 21.28
C SER A 114 3.66 -8.81 20.09
N CYS A 115 3.39 -8.34 18.87
CA CYS A 115 3.34 -9.17 17.67
C CYS A 115 4.74 -9.36 17.07
N GLN A 116 5.30 -10.57 17.16
CA GLN A 116 6.64 -10.88 16.63
C GLN A 116 6.78 -10.58 15.14
N LYS A 117 5.72 -10.79 14.35
CA LYS A 117 5.69 -10.51 12.90
C LYS A 117 5.78 -9.01 12.57
N MET A 118 5.61 -8.11 13.55
CA MET A 118 5.66 -6.66 13.34
C MET A 118 6.94 -6.02 13.89
N ARG A 119 7.86 -6.79 14.49
CA ARG A 119 9.11 -6.25 15.04
C ARG A 119 9.98 -5.56 14.00
N TYR A 120 9.88 -5.96 12.73
CA TYR A 120 10.61 -5.31 11.64
C TYR A 120 10.27 -3.81 11.50
N LYS A 121 9.12 -3.34 12.01
CA LYS A 121 8.71 -1.93 11.96
C LYS A 121 9.51 -1.03 12.91
N VAL A 122 10.28 -1.60 13.86
CA VAL A 122 11.05 -0.83 14.87
C VAL A 122 12.52 -0.70 14.50
N SER A 123 13.00 -1.53 13.59
CA SER A 123 14.38 -1.52 13.12
C SER A 123 14.55 -0.47 12.03
N LEU A 124 14.91 0.76 12.41
CA LEU A 124 15.52 1.76 11.52
C LEU A 124 17.03 1.74 11.69
#